data_AF-A0A8J5VC83-F1
#
_entry.id   AF-A0A8J5VC83-F1
#
_cell.length_a   1.000
_cell.length_b   1.000
_cell.length_c   1.000
_cell.angle_alpha   90.00
_cell.angle_beta   90.00
_cell.angle_gamma   90.00
#
_symmetry.space_group_name_H-M   'P 1'
#
loop_
_entity.id
_entity.type
_entity.pdbx_description
1 polymer ?
#
loop_
_entity_poly.entity_id
_entity_poly.type
_entity_poly.pdbx_seq_one_letter_code
_entity_poly.pdbx_strand_id
1 'polypeptide(L)'
;MLHSERNSNRTVTYVDWSRGGAHPATYGAADVTPDLIQRIRTSQNPCTYNSRPTSTCFLFARKFSPDALEPLLNISSTVMQY
;
A
#
# COMPACT_ATOMS: atom_id res chain seq x y z
N MET A 1 -21.73 15.25 -8.33
CA MET A 1 -21.40 15.78 -6.99
C MET A 1 -20.66 14.70 -6.21
N LEU A 2 -19.39 14.92 -5.86
CA LEU A 2 -18.63 14.00 -5.00
C LEU A 2 -19.20 14.12 -3.58
N HIS A 3 -19.76 13.04 -3.06
CA HIS A 3 -20.32 13.01 -1.70
C HIS A 3 -19.16 12.77 -0.73
N SER A 4 -18.37 13.81 -0.46
CA SER A 4 -17.20 13.72 0.43
C SER A 4 -17.56 13.21 1.83
N GLU A 5 -18.78 13.45 2.31
CA GLU A 5 -19.24 12.96 3.62
C GLU A 5 -19.44 11.44 3.68
N ARG A 6 -19.52 10.76 2.53
CA ARG A 6 -19.68 9.30 2.45
C ARG A 6 -18.41 8.57 2.07
N ASN A 7 -17.31 9.27 1.81
CA ASN A 7 -16.02 8.67 1.52
C ASN A 7 -15.00 9.04 2.60
N SER A 8 -14.07 8.15 2.92
CA SER A 8 -13.07 8.38 3.97
C SER A 8 -11.98 9.41 3.57
N ASN A 9 -12.26 10.30 2.61
CA ASN A 9 -11.32 11.24 1.98
C ASN A 9 -9.96 10.60 1.61
N ARG A 10 -9.99 9.35 1.16
CA ARG A 10 -8.80 8.54 0.84
C ARG A 10 -9.14 7.49 -0.20
N THR A 11 -8.13 6.99 -0.90
CA THR A 11 -8.28 5.86 -1.83
C THR A 11 -7.99 4.53 -1.12
N VAL A 12 -8.43 3.42 -1.72
CA VAL A 12 -8.07 2.06 -1.27
C VAL A 12 -6.67 1.63 -1.75
N THR A 13 -5.96 2.48 -2.48
CA THR A 13 -4.64 2.19 -3.05
C THR A 13 -3.56 2.97 -2.33
N TYR A 14 -2.57 2.29 -1.78
CA TYR A 14 -1.37 2.90 -1.26
C TYR A 14 -0.54 3.47 -2.42
N VAL A 15 -0.13 4.73 -2.29
CA VAL A 15 0.73 5.44 -3.24
C VAL A 15 1.78 6.21 -2.44
N ASP A 16 3.05 5.92 -2.69
CA ASP A 16 4.16 6.57 -1.99
C ASP A 16 4.59 7.86 -2.71
N TRP A 17 4.30 8.99 -2.09
CA TRP A 17 4.71 10.33 -2.53
C TRP A 17 5.89 10.89 -1.74
N SER A 18 6.46 10.12 -0.80
CA SER A 18 7.52 10.59 0.10
C SER A 18 8.82 10.99 -0.62
N ARG A 19 9.07 10.39 -1.80
CA ARG A 19 10.25 10.69 -2.64
C ARG A 19 10.14 12.03 -3.40
N GLY A 20 8.98 12.69 -3.37
CA GLY A 20 8.73 13.94 -4.09
C GLY A 20 8.67 13.79 -5.62
N GLY A 21 8.49 14.91 -6.33
CA GLY A 21 8.42 14.97 -7.80
C GLY A 21 7.02 14.84 -8.39
N ALA A 22 6.95 14.76 -9.72
CA ALA A 22 5.68 14.74 -10.48
C ALA A 22 4.97 13.38 -10.49
N HIS A 23 5.65 12.33 -10.05
CA HIS A 23 5.16 10.95 -10.06
C HIS A 23 5.44 10.26 -8.73
N PRO A 24 4.59 9.32 -8.30
CA PRO A 24 4.84 8.57 -7.08
C PRO A 24 6.04 7.64 -7.26
N ALA A 25 6.61 7.22 -6.13
CA ALA A 25 7.71 6.27 -6.08
C ALA A 25 7.36 4.98 -6.85
N THR A 26 8.36 4.46 -7.56
CA THR A 26 8.32 3.13 -8.17
C THR A 26 9.26 2.22 -7.41
N TYR A 27 8.73 1.10 -6.90
CA TYR A 27 9.48 0.05 -6.23
C TYR A 27 9.99 -0.96 -7.27
N GLY A 28 11.30 -1.17 -7.32
CA GLY A 28 11.95 -2.20 -8.13
C GLY A 28 12.22 -3.48 -7.37
N ALA A 29 12.88 -4.43 -8.03
CA ALA A 29 13.21 -5.73 -7.44
C ALA A 29 13.92 -5.60 -6.08
N ALA A 30 14.86 -4.65 -5.97
CA ALA A 30 15.63 -4.42 -4.75
C ALA A 30 14.82 -3.82 -3.58
N ASP A 31 13.69 -3.18 -3.86
CA ASP A 31 12.81 -2.62 -2.82
C ASP A 31 11.91 -3.71 -2.21
N VAL A 32 11.66 -4.82 -2.91
CA VAL A 32 10.70 -5.85 -2.51
C VAL A 32 11.25 -6.67 -1.35
N THR A 33 10.76 -6.34 -0.16
CA THR A 33 11.09 -7.02 1.10
C THR A 33 9.81 -7.34 1.88
N PRO A 34 9.79 -8.41 2.70
CA PRO A 34 8.66 -8.68 3.59
C PRO A 34 8.27 -7.46 4.45
N ASP A 35 9.27 -6.71 4.94
CA ASP A 35 9.07 -5.51 5.74
C ASP A 35 8.39 -4.37 4.96
N LEU A 36 8.75 -4.15 3.69
CA LEU A 36 8.05 -3.20 2.82
C LEU A 36 6.57 -3.58 2.72
N ILE A 37 6.27 -4.85 2.42
CA ILE A 37 4.90 -5.32 2.24
C ILE A 37 4.12 -5.22 3.55
N GLN A 38 4.73 -5.58 4.69
CA GLN A 38 4.10 -5.46 6.00
C GLN A 38 3.78 -4.00 6.34
N ARG A 39 4.70 -3.07 6.05
CA ARG A 39 4.48 -1.62 6.23
C ARG A 39 3.36 -1.08 5.33
N ILE A 40 3.22 -1.59 4.12
CA ILE A 40 2.12 -1.20 3.21
C ILE A 40 0.77 -1.73 3.73
N ARG A 41 0.74 -2.97 4.24
CA ARG A 41 -0.48 -3.60 4.79
C ARG A 41 -0.93 -2.95 6.10
N THR A 42 0.02 -2.52 6.92
CA THR A 42 -0.22 -1.91 8.23
C THR A 42 0.18 -0.44 8.20
N SER A 43 -0.82 0.43 7.97
CA SER A 43 -0.61 1.87 7.98
C SER A 43 -0.10 2.34 9.34
N GLN A 44 0.97 3.15 9.33
CA GLN A 44 1.51 3.78 10.55
C GLN A 44 0.48 4.73 11.18
N ASN A 45 -0.30 5.42 10.34
CA ASN A 45 -1.39 6.28 10.78
C ASN A 45 -2.71 5.51 10.61
N PRO A 46 -3.41 5.16 11.70
CA PRO A 46 -4.70 4.48 11.62
C PRO A 46 -5.72 5.29 10.82
N CYS A 47 -6.58 4.59 10.10
CA CYS A 47 -7.69 5.18 9.36
C CYS A 47 -9.02 4.61 9.87
N THR A 48 -10.13 5.19 9.42
CA THR A 48 -11.47 4.76 9.81
C THR A 48 -12.08 3.82 8.78
N TYR A 49 -12.62 2.70 9.24
CA TYR A 49 -13.46 1.79 8.49
C TYR A 49 -14.73 1.50 9.29
N ASN A 50 -15.92 1.75 8.72
CA ASN A 50 -17.21 1.64 9.42
C ASN A 50 -17.22 2.35 10.79
N SER A 51 -16.72 3.60 10.81
CA SER A 51 -16.60 4.42 12.03
C SER A 51 -15.71 3.84 13.14
N ARG A 52 -14.90 2.81 12.84
CA ARG A 52 -13.94 2.21 13.76
C ARG A 52 -12.51 2.42 13.28
N PRO A 53 -11.54 2.67 14.17
CA PRO A 53 -10.14 2.77 13.80
C PRO A 53 -9.60 1.40 13.33
N THR A 54 -8.76 1.42 12.30
CA THR A 54 -8.05 0.25 11.78
C THR A 54 -6.70 0.66 11.21
N SER A 55 -5.72 -0.25 11.25
CA SER A 55 -4.42 -0.09 10.57
C SER A 55 -4.47 -0.58 9.11
N THR A 56 -5.50 -1.33 8.72
CA THR A 56 -5.68 -1.83 7.35
C THR A 56 -6.32 -0.78 6.48
N CYS A 57 -5.49 0.16 6.02
CA CYS A 57 -5.96 1.29 5.24
C CYS A 57 -6.03 0.99 3.73
N PHE A 58 -5.16 0.16 3.20
CA PHE A 58 -5.07 -0.03 1.75
C PHE A 58 -5.32 -1.49 1.38
N LEU A 59 -6.00 -1.70 0.26
CA LEU A 59 -6.26 -3.02 -0.34
C LEU A 59 -5.31 -3.29 -1.52
N PHE A 60 -4.85 -2.22 -2.17
CA PHE A 60 -3.94 -2.27 -3.31
C PHE A 60 -2.73 -1.37 -3.05
N ALA A 61 -1.65 -1.58 -3.79
CA ALA A 61 -0.46 -0.71 -3.75
C ALA A 61 0.09 -0.49 -5.15
N ARG A 62 0.65 0.71 -5.38
CA ARG A 62 1.40 1.08 -6.59
C ARG A 62 2.50 2.09 -6.23
N LYS A 63 3.56 2.25 -7.01
CA LYS A 63 3.87 1.68 -8.33
C LYS A 63 4.99 0.65 -8.18
N PHE A 64 4.86 -0.50 -8.83
CA PHE A 64 5.91 -1.51 -8.92
C PHE A 64 6.41 -1.56 -10.36
N SER A 65 7.72 -1.66 -10.58
CA SER A 65 8.27 -1.90 -11.91
C SER A 65 8.17 -3.38 -12.28
N PRO A 66 8.27 -3.74 -13.58
CA PRO A 66 8.08 -5.12 -14.03
C PRO A 66 9.01 -6.14 -13.37
N ASP A 67 10.24 -5.75 -13.04
CA ASP A 67 11.25 -6.57 -12.36
C ASP A 67 10.88 -6.88 -10.89
N ALA A 68 9.94 -6.17 -10.28
CA ALA A 68 9.46 -6.46 -8.94
C ALA A 68 8.54 -7.69 -8.86
N LEU A 69 8.01 -8.18 -9.99
CA LEU A 69 7.01 -9.25 -10.01
C LEU A 69 7.52 -10.56 -9.40
N GLU A 70 8.69 -11.05 -9.84
CA GLU A 70 9.24 -12.31 -9.35
C GLU A 70 9.56 -12.26 -7.84
N PRO A 71 10.27 -11.23 -7.32
CA PRO A 71 10.44 -11.07 -5.87
C PRO A 71 9.13 -11.02 -5.08
N LEU A 72 8.09 -10.35 -5.60
CA LEU A 72 6.78 -10.28 -4.93
C LEU A 72 6.11 -11.66 -4.80
N LEU A 73 6.19 -12.47 -5.86
CA LEU A 73 5.66 -13.84 -5.83
C LEU A 73 6.46 -14.73 -4.87
N ASN A 74 7.79 -14.57 -4.84
CA ASN A 74 8.68 -15.36 -3.98
C ASN A 74 8.44 -15.12 -2.48
N ILE A 75 8.05 -13.92 -2.08
CA ILE A 75 7.74 -13.60 -0.67
C ILE A 75 6.26 -13.80 -0.30
N SER A 76 5.41 -14.25 -1.23
CA SER A 76 3.96 -14.29 -1.04
C SER A 76 3.52 -15.13 0.17
N SER A 77 4.07 -16.33 0.35
CA SER A 77 3.77 -17.19 1.51
C SER A 77 4.23 -16.56 2.82
N THR A 78 5.41 -15.95 2.84
CA THR A 78 5.97 -15.26 4.02
C THR A 78 5.07 -14.11 4.48
N VAL A 79 4.56 -13.30 3.55
CA VAL A 79 3.75 -12.11 3.90
C VAL A 79 2.27 -12.42 4.10
N MET A 80 1.76 -13.51 3.52
CA MET A 80 0.36 -13.90 3.62
C MET A 80 0.08 -14.91 4.74
N GLN A 81 1.11 -15.60 5.26
CA GLN A 81 1.03 -16.53 6.39
C GLN A 81 0.00 -17.65 6.20
N TYR A 82 0.00 -18.30 5.03
CA TYR A 82 -0.79 -19.50 4.74
C TYR A 82 0.09 -20.73 4.54
#